data_AF-A0A845GDX6-F1
#
_entry.id   AF-A0A845GDX6-F1
#
_cell.length_a   1.000
_cell.length_b   1.000
_cell.length_c   1.000
_cell.angle_alpha   90.00
_cell.angle_beta   90.00
_cell.angle_gamma   90.00
#
_symmetry.space_group_name_H-M   'P 1'
#
loop_
_entity.id
_entity.type
_entity.pdbx_description
1 polymer ?
#
loop_
_entity_poly.entity_id
_entity_poly.type
_entity_poly.pdbx_seq_one_letter_code
_entity_poly.pdbx_strand_id
1 'polypeptide(L)'
;MSMTVAGRIIDFLGSLQGMGRLQPPADGARRAVIDLSNGAIIEAHPDYPQGERLLYERSGSAKESVSTTKLVKLRLTRHAFERSVIAGGSVKDNYQHAADDFHRKTGFGE
;
A
#
# COMPACT_ATOMS: atom_id res chain seq x y z
N MET A 1 -1.21 -13.25 -16.95
CA MET A 1 -0.86 -11.82 -17.14
C MET A 1 0.16 -11.43 -16.08
N SER A 2 1.22 -10.70 -16.43
CA SER A 2 2.17 -10.18 -15.44
C SER A 2 1.48 -9.11 -14.57
N MET A 3 1.75 -9.15 -13.27
CA MET A 3 1.21 -8.18 -12.33
C MET A 3 1.78 -6.78 -12.62
N THR A 4 0.93 -5.76 -12.69
CA THR A 4 1.36 -4.36 -12.87
C THR A 4 2.05 -3.83 -11.61
N VAL A 5 2.84 -2.76 -11.72
CA VAL A 5 3.43 -2.09 -10.53
C VAL A 5 2.33 -1.60 -9.60
N ALA A 6 1.25 -1.02 -10.15
CA ALA A 6 0.08 -0.61 -9.38
C ALA A 6 -0.52 -1.78 -8.57
N GLY A 7 -0.67 -2.96 -9.19
CA GLY A 7 -1.12 -4.16 -8.49
C GLY A 7 -0.17 -4.57 -7.35
N ARG A 8 1.15 -4.57 -7.61
CA ARG A 8 2.16 -4.90 -6.58
C ARG A 8 2.10 -3.92 -5.40
N ILE A 9 1.85 -2.64 -5.66
CA ILE A 9 1.64 -1.63 -4.62
C ILE A 9 0.41 -1.96 -3.77
N ILE A 10 -0.73 -2.32 -4.38
CA ILE A 10 -1.94 -2.70 -3.63
C ILE A 10 -1.69 -3.92 -2.74
N ASP A 11 -1.02 -4.94 -3.26
CA ASP A 11 -0.63 -6.12 -2.48
C ASP A 11 0.28 -5.76 -1.30
N PHE A 12 1.27 -4.91 -1.53
CA PHE A 12 2.16 -4.44 -0.48
C PHE A 12 1.40 -3.69 0.62
N LEU A 13 0.54 -2.74 0.24
CA LEU A 13 -0.28 -1.98 1.18
C LEU A 13 -1.20 -2.91 1.99
N GLY A 14 -1.75 -3.95 1.38
CA GLY A 14 -2.50 -4.99 2.08
C GLY A 14 -1.66 -5.77 3.09
N SER A 15 -0.40 -6.05 2.76
CA SER A 15 0.52 -6.75 3.67
C SER A 15 0.78 -5.96 4.96
N LEU A 16 0.86 -4.63 4.88
CA LEU A 16 1.05 -3.75 6.05
C LEU A 16 -0.13 -3.82 7.03
N GLN A 17 -1.33 -4.06 6.52
CA GLN A 17 -2.58 -4.13 7.29
C GLN A 17 -2.88 -5.56 7.80
N GLY A 18 -1.94 -6.50 7.68
CA GLY A 18 -2.16 -7.90 8.03
C GLY A 18 -3.12 -8.63 7.08
N MET A 19 -3.57 -7.98 6.00
CA MET A 19 -4.44 -8.60 5.00
C MET A 19 -3.73 -9.70 4.21
N GLY A 20 -2.39 -9.79 4.27
CA GLY A 20 -1.61 -10.89 3.70
C GLY A 20 -1.97 -12.29 4.25
N ARG A 21 -2.67 -12.37 5.38
CA ARG A 21 -3.24 -13.62 5.93
C ARG A 21 -4.59 -13.99 5.31
N LEU A 22 -5.25 -13.03 4.65
CA LEU A 22 -6.42 -13.30 3.84
C LEU A 22 -5.92 -13.90 2.53
N GLN A 23 -6.41 -15.10 2.22
CA GLN A 23 -6.06 -15.85 1.02
C GLN A 23 -6.15 -14.91 -0.19
N PRO A 24 -5.07 -14.79 -1.00
CA PRO A 24 -5.17 -14.02 -2.24
C PRO A 24 -6.34 -14.57 -3.07
N PRO A 25 -7.07 -13.73 -3.81
CA PRO A 25 -8.07 -14.22 -4.75
C PRO A 25 -7.42 -15.29 -5.65
N ALA A 26 -8.14 -16.38 -5.92
CA ALA A 26 -7.66 -17.48 -6.76
C ALA A 26 -7.20 -17.02 -8.17
N ASP A 27 -7.58 -15.80 -8.57
CA ASP A 27 -7.40 -15.24 -9.91
C ASP A 27 -6.33 -14.13 -9.99
N GLY A 28 -5.47 -14.01 -8.97
CA GLY A 28 -4.31 -13.10 -8.98
C GLY A 28 -4.44 -11.88 -8.07
N ALA A 29 -3.49 -10.95 -8.25
CA ALA A 29 -3.26 -9.70 -7.51
C ALA A 29 -4.50 -9.06 -6.86
N ARG A 30 -4.36 -8.55 -5.63
CA ARG A 30 -5.46 -7.80 -4.99
C ARG A 30 -5.83 -6.60 -5.85
N ARG A 31 -7.14 -6.45 -6.09
CA ARG A 31 -7.69 -5.30 -6.82
C ARG A 31 -7.79 -4.05 -5.95
N ALA A 32 -7.96 -4.25 -4.65
CA ALA A 32 -8.09 -3.20 -3.66
C ALA A 32 -7.52 -3.62 -2.30
N VAL A 33 -7.21 -2.61 -1.48
CA VAL A 33 -6.91 -2.76 -0.06
C VAL A 33 -7.78 -1.79 0.73
N ILE A 34 -8.22 -2.23 1.91
CA ILE A 34 -8.91 -1.36 2.86
C ILE A 34 -7.89 -0.87 3.88
N ASP A 35 -7.80 0.43 4.02
CA ASP A 35 -7.17 1.04 5.17
C ASP A 35 -8.12 1.00 6.37
N LEU A 36 -7.83 0.08 7.28
CA LEU A 36 -8.62 -0.12 8.50
C LEU A 36 -8.58 1.09 9.43
N SER A 37 -7.62 1.99 9.27
CA SER A 37 -7.45 3.10 10.19
C SER A 37 -8.34 4.31 9.92
N ASN A 38 -8.77 4.48 8.69
CA ASN A 38 -9.65 5.59 8.31
C ASN A 38 -10.83 5.14 7.44
N GLY A 39 -10.97 3.83 7.21
CA GLY A 39 -12.03 3.23 6.41
C GLY A 39 -11.94 3.54 4.93
N ALA A 40 -10.75 3.86 4.40
CA ALA A 40 -10.59 4.15 2.98
C ALA A 40 -10.30 2.89 2.16
N ILE A 41 -10.82 2.87 0.94
CA ILE A 41 -10.51 1.86 -0.08
C ILE A 41 -9.44 2.45 -1.00
N ILE A 42 -8.42 1.66 -1.28
CA ILE A 42 -7.33 2.02 -2.19
C ILE A 42 -7.30 0.98 -3.31
N GLU A 43 -7.33 1.44 -4.55
CA GLU A 43 -7.40 0.63 -5.76
C GLU A 43 -6.32 1.04 -6.76
N ALA A 44 -5.92 0.11 -7.63
CA ALA A 44 -5.08 0.42 -8.78
C ALA A 44 -5.84 1.34 -9.75
N HIS A 45 -5.20 2.41 -10.23
CA HIS A 45 -5.80 3.28 -11.23
C HIS A 45 -5.64 2.65 -12.63
N PRO A 46 -6.72 2.46 -13.42
CA PRO A 46 -6.64 1.76 -14.70
C PRO A 46 -5.71 2.46 -15.70
N ASP A 47 -5.70 3.79 -15.69
CA ASP A 47 -4.85 4.60 -16.58
C ASP A 47 -3.38 4.74 -16.13
N TYR A 48 -3.03 4.30 -14.91
CA TYR A 48 -1.67 4.40 -14.36
C TYR A 48 -1.16 3.03 -13.90
N PRO A 49 -0.92 2.09 -14.83
CA PRO A 49 -0.48 0.74 -14.49
C PRO A 49 0.91 0.70 -13.83
N GLN A 50 1.74 1.72 -14.04
CA GLN A 50 3.04 1.86 -13.36
C GLN A 50 2.90 2.43 -11.94
N GLY A 51 1.66 2.73 -11.52
CA GLY A 51 1.35 3.07 -10.13
C GLY A 51 1.76 4.48 -9.75
N GLU A 52 1.88 5.42 -10.69
CA GLU A 52 2.12 6.84 -10.38
C GLU A 52 0.95 7.44 -9.58
N ARG A 53 -0.26 6.92 -9.86
CA ARG A 53 -1.50 7.27 -9.18
C ARG A 53 -2.27 6.04 -8.75
N LEU A 54 -3.01 6.18 -7.65
CA LEU A 54 -3.97 5.20 -7.15
C LEU A 54 -5.33 5.87 -7.00
N LEU A 55 -6.37 5.05 -7.01
CA LEU A 55 -7.70 5.50 -6.63
C LEU A 55 -7.84 5.35 -5.12
N TYR A 56 -8.35 6.38 -4.47
CA TYR A 56 -8.55 6.46 -3.03
C TYR A 56 -9.98 6.91 -2.77
N GLU A 57 -10.72 6.17 -1.94
CA GLU A 57 -12.08 6.49 -1.59
C GLU A 57 -12.24 6.39 -0.08
N ARG A 58 -12.52 7.52 0.59
CA ARG A 58 -12.89 7.50 2.01
C ARG A 58 -14.37 7.14 2.13
N SER A 59 -14.74 6.42 3.19
CA SER A 59 -16.15 6.07 3.47
C SER A 59 -17.09 7.27 3.28
N GLY A 60 -18.06 7.14 2.37
CA GLY A 60 -19.07 8.16 2.08
C GLY A 60 -18.59 9.35 1.25
N SER A 61 -17.40 9.28 0.65
CA SER A 61 -16.86 10.32 -0.23
C SER A 61 -16.71 9.82 -1.67
N ALA A 62 -16.55 10.75 -2.61
CA ALA A 62 -16.23 10.40 -3.98
C ALA A 62 -14.82 9.80 -4.08
N LYS A 63 -14.65 8.83 -4.98
CA LYS A 63 -13.36 8.26 -5.32
C LYS A 63 -12.48 9.31 -5.99
N GLU A 64 -11.26 9.49 -5.49
CA GLU A 64 -10.29 10.46 -5.97
C GLU A 64 -9.00 9.79 -6.45
N SER A 65 -8.33 10.42 -7.41
CA SER A 65 -7.04 9.96 -7.92
C SER A 65 -5.92 10.64 -7.13
N VAL A 66 -5.09 9.88 -6.43
CA VAL A 66 -4.03 10.38 -5.54
C VAL A 66 -2.65 9.94 -5.98
N SER A 67 -1.63 10.76 -5.68
CA SER A 67 -0.23 10.39 -5.91
C SER A 67 0.17 9.23 -5.00
N THR A 68 0.71 8.16 -5.61
CA THR A 68 1.21 6.99 -4.88
C THR A 68 2.32 7.35 -3.92
N THR A 69 3.27 8.19 -4.33
CA THR A 69 4.37 8.64 -3.48
C THR A 69 3.87 9.27 -2.19
N LYS A 70 2.85 10.15 -2.28
CA LYS A 70 2.26 10.80 -1.11
C LYS A 70 1.54 9.79 -0.21
N LEU A 71 0.74 8.91 -0.80
CA LEU A 71 -0.03 7.91 -0.05
C LEU A 71 0.90 6.90 0.65
N VAL A 72 1.86 6.34 -0.07
CA VAL A 72 2.82 5.36 0.45
C VAL A 72 3.68 5.96 1.56
N LYS A 73 4.22 7.18 1.39
CA LYS A 73 4.98 7.84 2.45
C LYS A 73 4.17 7.97 3.75
N LEU A 74 2.90 8.37 3.65
CA LEU A 74 2.01 8.44 4.80
C LEU A 74 1.83 7.06 5.46
N ARG A 75 1.62 6.01 4.65
CA ARG A 75 1.42 4.64 5.15
C ARG A 75 2.66 4.07 5.82
N LEU A 76 3.83 4.23 5.20
CA LEU A 76 5.08 3.74 5.74
C LEU A 76 5.43 4.44 7.05
N THR A 77 5.20 5.75 7.14
CA THR A 77 5.40 6.52 8.39
C THR A 77 4.54 5.96 9.52
N ARG A 78 3.25 5.73 9.23
CA ARG A 78 2.32 5.16 10.20
C ARG A 78 2.72 3.75 10.61
N HIS A 79 3.00 2.87 9.65
CA HIS A 79 3.42 1.50 9.90
C HIS A 79 4.70 1.47 10.76
N ALA A 80 5.67 2.34 10.46
CA ALA A 80 6.91 2.44 11.22
C ALA A 80 6.67 2.87 12.68
N PHE A 81 5.74 3.81 12.89
CA PHE A 81 5.32 4.20 14.24
C PHE A 81 4.68 3.02 14.98
N GLU A 82 3.70 2.35 14.37
CA GLU A 82 3.03 1.18 14.95
C GLU A 82 4.04 0.06 15.30
N ARG A 83 4.99 -0.22 14.40
CA ARG A 83 6.07 -1.18 14.61
C ARG A 83 6.98 -0.79 15.77
N SER A 84 7.34 0.48 15.90
CA SER A 84 8.19 0.95 17.02
C SER A 84 7.52 0.73 18.38
N VAL A 85 6.19 0.86 18.45
CA VAL A 85 5.40 0.63 19.67
C VAL A 85 5.27 -0.86 19.97
N ILE A 86 4.99 -1.68 18.96
CA ILE A 86 4.67 -3.11 19.14
C ILE A 86 5.94 -3.98 19.29
N ALA A 87 6.97 -3.72 18.48
CA ALA A 87 8.15 -4.57 18.35
C ALA A 87 9.46 -3.87 18.76
N GLY A 88 9.40 -2.59 19.16
CA GLY A 88 10.57 -1.79 19.50
C GLY A 88 11.35 -1.25 18.30
N GLY A 89 12.54 -0.70 18.58
CA GLY A 89 13.38 -0.02 17.60
C GLY A 89 12.93 1.42 17.30
N SER A 90 13.72 2.17 16.54
CA SER A 90 13.39 3.55 16.19
C SER A 90 12.35 3.61 15.06
N VAL A 91 11.54 4.68 15.03
CA VAL A 91 10.62 4.95 13.91
C VAL A 91 11.40 5.08 12.59
N LYS A 92 12.60 5.65 12.64
CA LYS A 92 13.45 5.85 11.46
C LYS A 92 13.87 4.53 10.83
N ASP A 93 14.36 3.58 11.65
CA ASP A 93 14.83 2.29 11.15
C ASP A 93 13.68 1.44 10.61
N ASN A 94 12.55 1.44 11.33
CA ASN A 94 11.33 0.76 10.87
C ASN A 94 10.80 1.35 9.55
N TYR A 95 10.88 2.68 9.37
CA TYR A 95 10.50 3.33 8.11
C TYR A 95 11.43 2.92 6.98
N GLN A 96 12.75 2.96 7.20
CA GLN A 96 13.73 2.62 6.19
C GLN A 96 13.55 1.18 5.71
N HIS A 97 13.43 0.23 6.64
CA HIS A 97 13.15 -1.17 6.29
C HIS A 97 11.86 -1.31 5.48
N ALA A 98 10.79 -0.63 5.86
CA ALA A 98 9.52 -0.73 5.14
C ALA A 98 9.57 -0.07 3.75
N ALA A 99 10.35 1.00 3.59
CA ALA A 99 10.59 1.66 2.30
C ALA A 99 11.42 0.78 1.37
N ASP A 100 12.50 0.16 1.87
CA ASP A 100 13.34 -0.76 1.09
C ASP A 100 12.52 -1.97 0.63
N ASP A 101 11.71 -2.52 1.52
CA ASP A 101 10.80 -3.61 1.21
C ASP A 101 9.74 -3.22 0.18
N PHE A 102 9.22 -1.99 0.26
CA PHE A 102 8.29 -1.44 -0.72
C PHE A 102 8.91 -1.36 -2.11
N HIS A 103 10.09 -0.75 -2.24
CA HIS A 103 10.77 -0.63 -3.53
C HIS A 103 11.07 -2.01 -4.12
N ARG A 104 11.70 -2.90 -3.34
CA ARG A 104 12.06 -4.26 -3.77
C ARG A 104 10.86 -5.10 -4.19
N LYS A 105 9.71 -5.00 -3.51
CA LYS A 105 8.51 -5.81 -3.81
C LYS A 105 7.68 -5.25 -4.94
N THR A 106 7.75 -3.94 -5.19
CA THR A 106 6.87 -3.26 -6.16
C THR A 106 7.56 -2.82 -7.44
N GLY A 107 8.87 -2.54 -7.40
CA GLY A 107 9.60 -1.87 -8.48
C GLY A 107 9.14 -0.43 -8.72
N PHE A 108 8.42 0.20 -7.79
CA PHE A 108 7.95 1.57 -7.96
C PHE A 108 9.09 2.57 -7.77
N GLY A 109 9.32 3.40 -8.79
CA GLY A 109 10.36 4.43 -8.79
C GLY A 109 11.76 3.96 -9.14
N GLU A 110 11.90 2.70 -9.57
CA GLU A 110 13.12 2.14 -10.21
C GLU A 110 13.12 2.39 -11.73
#